data_AF-A0A9D1JVT9-F1
#
_entry.id   AF-A0A9D1JVT9-F1
#
_cell.length_a   1.000
_cell.length_b   1.000
_cell.length_c   1.000
_cell.angle_alpha   90.00
_cell.angle_beta   90.00
_cell.angle_gamma   90.00
#
_symmetry.space_group_name_H-M   'P 1'
#
loop_
_entity.id
_entity.type
_entity.pdbx_description
1 polymer ?
#
loop_
_entity_poly.entity_id
_entity_poly.type
_entity_poly.pdbx_seq_one_letter_code
_entity_poly.pdbx_strand_id
1 'polypeptide(L)'
;MKRELFAALLLLALLAGGAANTRFLDGFTGKICGTLAVSEASCRAGDYERALSLADEALGIWRSREAYTGVFIRHTEIDAVTYGFRDLISALEAEPESALAMYSGLTGHVRSLYEMERVTAASVF
;
A
#
# COMPACT_ATOMS: atom_id res chain seq x y z
N MET A 1 17.96 38.80 3.35
CA MET A 1 18.33 38.06 4.56
C MET A 1 17.15 37.41 5.30
N LYS A 2 16.20 38.14 5.94
CA LYS A 2 15.05 37.49 6.63
C LYS A 2 14.13 36.70 5.69
N ARG A 3 13.90 37.22 4.48
CA ARG A 3 13.06 36.57 3.44
C ARG A 3 13.71 35.33 2.85
N GLU A 4 15.03 35.36 2.64
CA GLU A 4 15.81 34.21 2.15
C GLU A 4 15.88 33.10 3.21
N LEU A 5 16.07 33.47 4.48
CA LEU A 5 16.05 32.51 5.59
C LEU A 5 14.67 31.84 5.70
N PHE A 6 13.59 32.61 5.55
CA PHE A 6 12.23 32.05 5.54
C PHE A 6 11.99 31.12 4.35
N ALA A 7 12.47 31.50 3.15
CA ALA A 7 12.38 30.65 1.96
C ALA A 7 13.19 29.35 2.14
N ALA A 8 14.40 29.43 2.70
CA ALA A 8 15.23 28.27 2.99
C ALA A 8 14.59 27.33 4.03
N LEU A 9 14.00 27.90 5.09
CA LEU A 9 13.25 27.14 6.10
C LEU A 9 12.01 26.47 5.51
N LEU A 10 11.25 27.19 4.67
CA LEU A 10 10.09 26.64 3.99
C LEU A 10 10.48 25.46 3.08
N LEU A 11 11.58 25.61 2.33
CA LEU A 11 12.08 24.58 1.44
C LEU A 11 12.55 23.34 2.22
N LEU A 12 13.27 23.53 3.33
CA LEU A 12 13.63 22.44 4.25
C LEU A 12 12.39 21.73 4.82
N ALA A 13 11.35 22.48 5.19
CA ALA A 13 10.11 21.90 5.71
C ALA A 13 9.40 21.05 4.64
N LEU A 14 9.37 21.50 3.39
CA LEU A 14 8.80 20.74 2.27
C LEU A 14 9.58 19.45 1.99
N LEU A 15 10.92 19.52 1.98
CA LEU A 15 11.76 18.33 1.81
C LEU A 15 11.59 17.33 2.95
N ALA A 16 11.54 17.81 4.19
CA ALA A 16 11.29 16.98 5.36
C ALA A 16 9.90 16.33 5.30
N GLY A 17 8.87 17.08 4.90
CA GLY A 17 7.51 16.59 4.69
C GLY A 17 7.44 15.49 3.63
N GLY A 18 8.08 15.68 2.47
CA GLY A 18 8.16 14.67 1.42
C GLY A 18 8.86 13.39 1.89
N ALA A 19 10.01 13.52 2.56
CA ALA A 19 10.74 12.37 3.10
C ALA A 19 9.96 11.61 4.18
N ALA A 20 9.18 12.32 5.01
CA ALA A 20 8.29 11.71 5.99
C ALA A 20 7.14 10.95 5.30
N ASN A 21 6.54 11.54 4.26
CA ASN A 21 5.49 10.90 3.47
C ASN A 21 5.98 9.59 2.82
N THR A 22 7.13 9.63 2.12
CA THR A 22 7.70 8.44 1.47
C THR A 22 8.02 7.33 2.47
N ARG A 23 8.55 7.65 3.66
CA ARG A 23 8.79 6.66 4.72
C ARG A 23 7.49 6.06 5.28
N PHE A 24 6.47 6.89 5.44
CA PHE A 24 5.17 6.42 5.90
C PHE A 24 4.55 5.45 4.88
N LEU A 25 4.61 5.79 3.60
CA LEU A 25 4.06 4.96 2.52
C LEU A 25 4.79 3.63 2.38
N ASP A 26 6.12 3.61 2.52
CA ASP A 26 6.93 2.38 2.55
C ASP A 26 6.48 1.45 3.69
N GLY A 27 6.39 1.98 4.91
CA GLY A 27 5.96 1.20 6.06
C GLY A 27 4.51 0.73 5.96
N PHE A 28 3.63 1.54 5.37
CA PHE A 28 2.23 1.20 5.16
C PHE A 28 2.05 0.09 4.13
N THR A 29 2.60 0.26 2.93
CA THR A 29 2.51 -0.74 1.84
C THR A 29 3.27 -2.01 2.20
N GLY A 30 4.41 -1.89 2.90
CA GLY A 30 5.18 -3.02 3.41
C GLY A 30 4.41 -3.87 4.42
N LYS A 31 3.65 -3.25 5.34
CA LYS A 31 2.77 -3.99 6.26
C LYS A 31 1.70 -4.78 5.52
N ILE A 32 1.01 -4.14 4.58
CA ILE A 32 -0.02 -4.80 3.76
C ILE A 32 0.58 -5.98 2.98
N CYS A 33 1.70 -5.76 2.29
CA CYS A 33 2.40 -6.81 1.55
C CYS A 33 2.83 -7.97 2.45
N GLY A 34 3.30 -7.67 3.67
CA GLY A 34 3.68 -8.67 4.66
C GLY A 34 2.50 -9.53 5.09
N THR A 35 1.36 -8.92 5.43
CA THR A 35 0.14 -9.64 5.80
C THR A 35 -0.39 -10.48 4.64
N LEU A 36 -0.40 -9.93 3.42
CA LEU A 36 -0.79 -10.68 2.21
C LEU A 36 0.13 -11.88 1.92
N ALA A 37 1.43 -11.77 2.18
CA ALA A 37 2.35 -12.89 2.00
C ALA A 37 2.05 -14.05 2.98
N VAL A 38 1.68 -13.73 4.23
CA VAL A 38 1.26 -14.76 5.21
C VAL A 38 -0.10 -15.35 4.84
N SER A 39 -1.01 -14.52 4.34
CA SER A 39 -2.31 -14.94 3.83
C SER A 39 -2.14 -15.93 2.65
N GLU A 40 -1.30 -15.59 1.67
CA GLU A 40 -0.94 -16.44 0.53
C GLU A 40 -0.32 -17.77 0.98
N ALA A 41 0.62 -17.73 1.93
CA ALA A 41 1.24 -18.93 2.47
C ALA A 41 0.21 -19.85 3.18
N SER A 42 -0.74 -19.27 3.91
CA SER A 42 -1.83 -20.02 4.57
C SER A 42 -2.75 -20.66 3.52
N CYS A 43 -3.08 -19.91 2.46
CA CYS A 43 -3.86 -20.41 1.33
C CYS A 43 -3.17 -21.60 0.64
N ARG A 44 -1.85 -21.51 0.40
CA ARG A 44 -1.05 -22.62 -0.18
C ARG A 44 -1.01 -23.85 0.73
N ALA A 45 -1.06 -23.65 2.05
CA ALA A 45 -1.09 -24.73 3.03
C ALA A 45 -2.49 -25.36 3.20
N GLY A 46 -3.51 -24.85 2.50
CA GLY A 46 -4.90 -25.29 2.63
C GLY A 46 -5.64 -24.70 3.84
N ASP A 47 -5.02 -23.79 4.58
CA ASP A 47 -5.63 -23.09 5.72
C ASP A 47 -6.37 -21.84 5.22
N TYR A 48 -7.51 -22.08 4.56
CA TYR A 48 -8.28 -21.03 3.89
C TYR A 48 -8.97 -20.07 4.85
N GLU A 49 -9.41 -20.53 6.02
CA GLU A 49 -9.98 -19.66 7.06
C GLU A 49 -8.95 -18.64 7.55
N ARG A 50 -7.72 -19.10 7.80
CA ARG A 50 -6.62 -18.21 8.17
C ARG A 50 -6.23 -17.28 7.03
N ALA A 51 -6.20 -17.79 5.79
CA ALA A 51 -5.91 -16.97 4.61
C ALA A 51 -6.91 -15.82 4.49
N LEU A 52 -8.21 -16.12 4.58
CA LEU A 52 -9.30 -15.13 4.54
C LEU A 52 -9.18 -14.12 5.68
N SER A 53 -8.98 -14.57 6.92
CA SER A 53 -8.82 -13.68 8.07
C SER A 53 -7.64 -12.71 7.90
N LEU A 54 -6.51 -13.17 7.34
CA LEU A 54 -5.36 -12.33 7.08
C LEU A 54 -5.58 -11.38 5.89
N ALA A 55 -6.33 -11.80 4.86
CA ALA A 55 -6.71 -10.94 3.75
C ALA A 55 -7.63 -9.80 4.22
N ASP A 56 -8.59 -10.09 5.10
CA ASP A 56 -9.43 -9.09 5.76
C ASP A 56 -8.63 -8.16 6.66
N GLU A 57 -7.64 -8.68 7.40
CA GLU A 57 -6.74 -7.84 8.19
C GLU A 57 -5.96 -6.86 7.29
N ALA A 58 -5.42 -7.33 6.18
CA ALA A 58 -4.72 -6.51 5.20
C ALA A 58 -5.65 -5.43 4.61
N LEU A 59 -6.90 -5.78 4.30
CA LEU A 59 -7.93 -4.82 3.87
C LEU A 59 -8.28 -3.82 4.98
N GLY A 60 -8.32 -4.25 6.24
CA GLY A 60 -8.51 -3.38 7.40
C GLY A 60 -7.39 -2.36 7.55
N ILE A 61 -6.12 -2.78 7.36
CA ILE A 61 -4.97 -1.88 7.32
C ILE A 61 -5.14 -0.85 6.21
N TRP A 62 -5.49 -1.29 5.00
CA TRP A 62 -5.76 -0.42 3.85
C TRP A 62 -6.83 0.64 4.17
N ARG A 63 -7.99 0.21 4.67
CA ARG A 63 -9.13 1.08 5.00
C ARG A 63 -8.85 2.02 6.19
N SER A 64 -8.03 1.60 7.15
CA SER A 64 -7.67 2.47 8.30
C SER A 64 -6.95 3.76 7.89
N ARG A 65 -6.48 3.83 6.65
CA ARG A 65 -5.73 4.96 6.08
C ARG A 65 -6.47 5.65 4.93
N GLU A 66 -7.77 5.44 4.78
CA GLU A 66 -8.58 6.03 3.69
C GLU A 66 -8.49 7.56 3.61
N ALA A 67 -8.37 8.25 4.77
CA ALA A 67 -8.16 9.69 4.82
C ALA A 67 -6.77 10.14 4.32
N TYR A 68 -5.73 9.30 4.51
CA TYR A 68 -4.39 9.56 3.99
C TYR A 68 -4.33 9.26 2.48
N THR A 69 -4.86 8.10 2.07
CA THR A 69 -4.85 7.69 0.66
C THR A 69 -5.65 8.68 -0.19
N GLY A 70 -6.80 9.18 0.28
CA GLY A 70 -7.61 10.17 -0.44
C GLY A 70 -6.94 11.54 -0.68
N VAL A 71 -5.82 11.85 -0.01
CA VAL A 71 -5.07 13.10 -0.21
C VAL A 71 -3.83 12.90 -1.07
N PHE A 72 -3.10 11.79 -0.86
CA PHE A 72 -1.79 11.57 -1.46
C PHE A 72 -1.81 10.59 -2.64
N ILE A 73 -2.78 9.67 -2.68
CA ILE A 73 -2.89 8.64 -3.70
C ILE A 73 -3.99 9.02 -4.70
N ARG A 74 -3.76 8.73 -5.99
CA ARG A 74 -4.78 8.93 -7.04
C ARG A 74 -5.97 8.01 -6.78
N HIS A 75 -7.20 8.53 -6.92
CA HIS A 75 -8.43 7.73 -6.75
C HIS A 75 -8.45 6.45 -7.59
N THR A 76 -7.90 6.46 -8.80
CA THR A 76 -7.83 5.26 -9.65
C THR A 76 -7.03 4.13 -9.01
N GLU A 77 -5.94 4.45 -8.32
CA GLU A 77 -5.12 3.46 -7.61
C GLU A 77 -5.82 3.01 -6.33
N ILE A 78 -6.55 3.91 -5.67
CA ILE A 78 -7.34 3.59 -4.48
C ILE A 78 -8.42 2.55 -4.83
N ASP A 79 -9.15 2.81 -5.91
CA ASP A 79 -10.21 1.94 -6.41
C ASP A 79 -9.64 0.60 -6.86
N ALA A 80 -8.52 0.61 -7.58
CA ALA A 80 -7.87 -0.61 -8.08
C ALA A 80 -7.41 -1.53 -6.93
N VAL A 81 -6.76 -1.00 -5.89
CA VAL A 81 -6.40 -1.79 -4.70
C VAL A 81 -7.65 -2.30 -3.98
N THR A 82 -8.66 -1.44 -3.82
CA THR A 82 -9.91 -1.81 -3.13
C THR A 82 -10.67 -2.91 -3.86
N TYR A 83 -10.74 -2.86 -5.19
CA TYR A 83 -11.34 -3.92 -6.01
C TYR A 83 -10.49 -5.19 -5.99
N GLY A 84 -9.16 -5.08 -6.06
CA GLY A 84 -8.27 -6.24 -5.95
C GLY A 84 -8.43 -6.99 -4.63
N PHE A 85 -8.61 -6.27 -3.50
CA PHE A 85 -8.94 -6.90 -2.22
C PHE A 85 -10.31 -7.58 -2.24
N ARG A 86 -11.34 -6.92 -2.77
CA ARG A 86 -12.68 -7.51 -2.85
C ARG A 86 -12.65 -8.79 -3.66
N ASP A 87 -12.01 -8.76 -4.82
CA ASP A 87 -11.96 -9.91 -5.73
C ASP A 87 -11.16 -11.07 -5.10
N LEU A 88 -10.05 -10.77 -4.41
CA LEU A 88 -9.29 -11.77 -3.63
C LEU A 88 -10.13 -12.41 -2.52
N ILE A 89 -10.83 -11.60 -1.72
CA ILE A 89 -11.66 -12.08 -0.62
C ILE A 89 -12.81 -12.93 -1.14
N SER A 90 -13.52 -12.46 -2.17
CA SER A 90 -14.60 -13.22 -2.80
C SER A 90 -14.10 -14.57 -3.36
N ALA A 91 -12.88 -14.61 -3.92
CA ALA A 91 -12.27 -15.85 -4.37
C ALA A 91 -11.93 -16.79 -3.20
N LEU A 92 -11.39 -16.28 -2.10
CA LEU A 92 -11.12 -17.06 -0.89
C LEU A 92 -12.39 -17.64 -0.26
N GLU A 93 -13.53 -16.95 -0.38
CA GLU A 93 -14.81 -17.46 0.11
C GLU A 93 -15.45 -18.51 -0.81
N ALA A 94 -15.34 -18.32 -2.13
CA ALA A 94 -16.03 -19.16 -3.11
C ALA A 94 -15.19 -20.32 -3.65
N GLU A 95 -13.96 -20.05 -4.07
CA GLU A 95 -13.04 -21.01 -4.70
C GLU A 95 -11.58 -20.70 -4.30
N PRO A 96 -11.17 -21.08 -3.07
CA PRO A 96 -9.89 -20.65 -2.49
C PRO A 96 -8.66 -21.02 -3.33
N GLU A 97 -8.71 -22.13 -4.07
CA GLU A 97 -7.62 -22.57 -4.94
C GLU A 97 -7.32 -21.56 -6.06
N SER A 98 -8.35 -20.85 -6.55
CA SER A 98 -8.22 -19.81 -7.57
C SER A 98 -7.59 -18.50 -7.05
N ALA A 99 -7.70 -18.25 -5.74
CA ALA A 99 -7.23 -17.02 -5.09
C ALA A 99 -5.71 -16.85 -5.15
N LEU A 100 -4.95 -17.95 -5.24
CA LEU A 100 -3.48 -17.93 -5.29
C LEU A 100 -2.92 -17.08 -6.42
N ALA A 101 -3.57 -17.07 -7.59
CA ALA A 101 -3.14 -16.25 -8.72
C ALA A 101 -3.27 -14.74 -8.45
N MET A 102 -4.22 -14.35 -7.59
CA MET A 102 -4.59 -12.95 -7.35
C MET A 102 -3.64 -12.24 -6.38
N TYR A 103 -3.03 -12.97 -5.45
CA TYR A 103 -2.08 -12.40 -4.46
C TYR A 103 -0.92 -11.65 -5.12
N SER A 104 -0.33 -12.23 -6.18
CA SER A 104 0.82 -11.63 -6.85
C SER A 104 0.47 -10.27 -7.49
N GLY A 105 -0.69 -10.18 -8.15
CA GLY A 105 -1.18 -8.95 -8.77
C GLY A 105 -1.50 -7.89 -7.72
N LEU A 106 -2.26 -8.24 -6.68
CA LEU A 106 -2.61 -7.31 -5.60
C LEU A 106 -1.37 -6.81 -4.84
N THR A 107 -0.47 -7.72 -4.46
CA THR A 107 0.77 -7.39 -3.75
C THR A 107 1.68 -6.52 -4.60
N GLY A 108 1.82 -6.83 -5.89
CA GLY A 108 2.58 -6.02 -6.84
C GLY A 108 2.01 -4.61 -6.98
N HIS A 109 0.68 -4.50 -7.07
CA HIS A 109 0.00 -3.21 -7.19
C HIS A 109 0.16 -2.37 -5.92
N VAL A 110 -0.07 -2.94 -4.72
CA VAL A 110 0.15 -2.25 -3.44
C VAL A 110 1.60 -1.76 -3.31
N ARG A 111 2.58 -2.57 -3.73
CA ARG A 111 4.00 -2.18 -3.71
C ARG A 111 4.30 -1.04 -4.68
N SER A 112 3.67 -1.06 -5.86
CA SER A 112 3.85 -0.03 -6.88
C SER A 112 3.44 1.37 -6.38
N LEU A 113 2.48 1.47 -5.45
CA LEU A 113 2.10 2.75 -4.84
C LEU A 113 3.30 3.45 -4.20
N TYR A 114 4.14 2.70 -3.46
CA TYR A 114 5.37 3.23 -2.89
C TYR A 114 6.41 3.56 -3.98
N GLU A 115 6.58 2.70 -4.98
CA GLU A 115 7.57 2.90 -6.03
C GLU A 115 7.28 4.17 -6.86
N MET A 116 6.00 4.47 -7.09
CA MET A 116 5.55 5.67 -7.82
C MET A 116 5.78 6.97 -7.04
N GLU A 117 5.70 6.95 -5.71
CA GLU A 117 5.94 8.11 -4.85
C GLU A 117 7.39 8.25 -4.39
N ARG A 118 8.27 7.31 -4.74
CA ARG A 118 9.67 7.33 -4.31
C ARG A 118 10.43 8.44 -5.03
N VAL A 119 10.54 9.60 -4.37
CA VAL A 119 11.46 10.66 -4.76
C VAL A 119 12.90 10.14 -4.61
N THR A 120 13.60 9.95 -5.71
CA THR A 120 15.02 9.57 -5.73
C THR A 120 15.86 10.78 -6.11
N ALA A 121 17.17 10.75 -5.82
CA ALA A 121 18.08 11.82 -6.25
C ALA A 121 18.03 12.02 -7.78
N ALA A 122 17.82 10.94 -8.53
CA ALA A 122 17.59 10.97 -9.98
C ALA A 122 16.26 11.61 -10.41
N SER A 123 15.35 11.90 -9.48
CA SER A 123 14.12 12.65 -9.75
C SER A 123 14.35 14.16 -9.76
N VAL A 124 15.50 14.62 -9.23
CA VAL A 124 15.85 16.03 -9.06
C VAL A 124 17.11 16.41 -9.87
N PHE A 125 17.90 15.42 -10.31
CA PHE A 125 19.10 15.56 -11.13
C PHE A 125 19.02 14.62 -12.34
#